data_AF-A0A519N4Z2-F1
#
_entry.id   AF-A0A519N4Z2-F1
#
_cell.length_a   1.000
_cell.length_b   1.000
_cell.length_c   1.000
_cell.angle_alpha   90.00
_cell.angle_beta   90.00
_cell.angle_gamma   90.00
#
_symmetry.space_group_name_H-M   'P 1'
#
loop_
_entity.id
_entity.type
_entity.pdbx_description
1 polymer ?
#
loop_
_entity_poly.entity_id
_entity_poly.type
_entity_poly.pdbx_seq_one_letter_code
_entity_poly.pdbx_strand_id
1 'polypeptide(L)'
;MNSFKKISAMALFAVMASQAIAAATTDTPVTTETTVGYIDVYLVNNCSKEVEVRVRADGSSSTSKYKAGEKTKVSVKAGYEIYVDGQLYKKIEDADSGKEIKLCK
;
A
#
# COMPACT_ATOMS: atom_id res chain seq x y z
N MET A 1 -15.89 -90.78 8.04
CA MET A 1 -16.33 -90.25 9.36
C MET A 1 -15.20 -89.37 9.87
N ASN A 2 -15.31 -88.08 10.16
CA ASN A 2 -16.45 -87.24 10.52
C ASN A 2 -16.25 -85.79 10.06
N SER A 3 -17.35 -85.17 9.65
CA SER A 3 -17.54 -83.73 9.53
C SER A 3 -17.30 -83.02 10.85
N PHE A 4 -16.65 -81.85 10.81
CA PHE A 4 -16.77 -80.86 11.87
C PHE A 4 -17.15 -79.49 11.29
N LYS A 5 -18.43 -79.16 11.51
CA LYS A 5 -19.00 -77.81 11.51
C LYS A 5 -18.28 -76.94 12.55
N LYS A 6 -18.16 -75.64 12.25
CA LYS A 6 -18.84 -74.53 12.97
C LYS A 6 -18.26 -73.19 12.50
N ILE A 7 -19.05 -72.46 11.74
CA ILE A 7 -18.86 -71.03 11.47
C ILE A 7 -19.36 -70.32 12.72
N SER A 8 -18.47 -69.64 13.45
CA SER A 8 -18.83 -68.75 14.56
C SER A 8 -18.41 -67.34 14.17
N ALA A 9 -19.41 -66.54 13.83
CA ALA A 9 -19.30 -65.10 13.72
C ALA A 9 -19.18 -64.51 15.14
N MET A 10 -18.31 -63.51 15.33
CA MET A 10 -18.65 -62.35 16.17
C MET A 10 -17.59 -61.25 16.08
N ALA A 11 -18.01 -60.18 15.41
CA ALA A 11 -17.75 -58.77 15.72
C ALA A 11 -16.34 -58.37 16.19
N LEU A 12 -15.55 -57.84 15.26
CA LEU A 12 -14.47 -56.93 15.59
C LEU A 12 -15.06 -55.62 16.15
N PHE A 13 -14.63 -55.28 17.36
CA PHE A 13 -14.66 -53.94 17.91
C PHE A 13 -13.78 -53.01 17.06
N ALA A 14 -14.33 -51.86 16.65
CA ALA A 14 -13.52 -50.68 16.39
C ALA A 14 -14.29 -49.44 16.87
N VAL A 15 -13.77 -48.87 17.95
CA VAL A 15 -14.24 -47.71 18.69
C VAL A 15 -14.27 -46.47 17.78
N MET A 16 -15.39 -45.74 17.82
CA MET A 16 -15.46 -44.38 17.30
C MET A 16 -14.49 -43.48 18.06
N ALA A 17 -13.46 -43.00 17.39
CA ALA A 17 -12.68 -41.85 17.82
C ALA A 17 -12.96 -40.70 16.84
N SER A 18 -13.98 -39.91 17.15
CA SER A 18 -14.24 -38.64 16.47
C SER A 18 -13.11 -37.68 16.82
N GLN A 19 -12.10 -37.59 15.94
CA GLN A 19 -11.07 -36.57 16.05
C GLN A 19 -11.71 -35.24 15.67
N ALA A 20 -12.01 -34.42 16.67
CA ALA A 20 -12.34 -33.02 16.47
C ALA A 20 -11.10 -32.33 15.90
N ILE A 21 -11.11 -32.06 14.60
CA ILE A 21 -10.12 -31.20 13.97
C ILE A 21 -10.49 -29.78 14.40
N ALA A 22 -9.87 -29.30 15.47
CA ALA A 22 -9.83 -27.88 15.75
C ALA A 22 -9.06 -27.22 14.59
N ALA A 23 -9.79 -26.62 13.67
CA ALA A 23 -9.22 -25.77 12.65
C ALA A 23 -8.54 -24.60 13.36
N ALA A 24 -7.22 -24.65 13.48
CA ALA A 24 -6.42 -23.52 13.88
C ALA A 24 -6.58 -22.46 12.80
N THR A 25 -7.45 -21.48 13.02
CA THR A 25 -7.44 -20.24 12.26
C THR A 25 -6.12 -19.55 12.60
N THR A 26 -5.13 -19.69 11.73
CA THR A 26 -4.02 -18.74 11.65
C THR A 26 -4.64 -17.38 11.35
N ASP A 27 -4.85 -16.60 12.41
CA ASP A 27 -5.09 -15.19 12.35
C ASP A 27 -3.79 -14.56 11.83
N THR A 28 -3.62 -14.57 10.51
CA THR A 28 -2.62 -13.72 9.88
C THR A 28 -3.05 -12.30 10.24
N PRO A 29 -2.24 -11.53 11.00
CA PRO A 29 -2.52 -10.11 11.13
C PRO A 29 -2.54 -9.57 9.71
N VAL A 30 -3.72 -9.14 9.26
CA VAL A 30 -3.83 -8.33 8.05
C VAL A 30 -3.14 -7.03 8.43
N THR A 31 -1.85 -6.95 8.13
CA THR A 31 -1.19 -5.67 7.96
C THR A 31 -1.99 -5.00 6.85
N THR A 32 -2.91 -4.12 7.23
CA THR A 32 -3.46 -3.14 6.31
C THR A 32 -2.26 -2.33 5.85
N GLU A 33 -1.61 -2.76 4.77
CA GLU A 33 -0.87 -1.86 3.94
C GLU A 33 -1.92 -0.81 3.55
N THR A 34 -1.88 0.31 4.24
CA THR A 34 -2.52 1.50 3.74
C THR A 34 -1.80 1.72 2.44
N THR A 35 -2.40 1.30 1.33
CA THR A 35 -1.90 1.60 0.00
C THR A 35 -2.05 3.10 -0.09
N VAL A 36 -1.00 3.82 0.33
CA VAL A 36 -0.94 5.27 0.26
C VAL A 36 -0.92 5.58 -1.22
N GLY A 37 -2.12 5.84 -1.74
CA GLY A 37 -2.37 6.06 -3.15
C GLY A 37 -1.66 7.31 -3.63
N TYR A 38 -1.60 7.47 -4.95
CA TYR A 38 -1.25 8.77 -5.49
C TYR A 38 -2.35 9.78 -5.12
N ILE A 39 -1.94 10.93 -4.59
CA ILE A 39 -2.77 12.09 -4.34
C ILE A 39 -2.44 13.18 -5.38
N ASP A 40 -3.44 13.96 -5.75
CA ASP A 40 -3.24 15.12 -6.61
C ASP A 40 -2.94 16.35 -5.76
N VAL A 41 -1.84 17.05 -6.07
CA VAL A 41 -1.53 18.37 -5.52
C VAL A 41 -1.43 19.38 -6.65
N TYR A 42 -1.64 20.66 -6.33
CA TYR A 42 -1.52 21.74 -7.31
C TYR A 42 -0.33 22.63 -6.97
N LEU A 43 0.73 22.55 -7.77
CA LEU A 43 1.90 23.39 -7.59
C LEU A 43 1.67 24.72 -8.29
N VAL A 44 1.73 25.81 -7.53
CA VAL A 44 1.48 27.16 -8.02
C VAL A 44 2.77 27.96 -7.94
N ASN A 45 3.31 28.33 -9.09
CA ASN A 45 4.43 29.28 -9.12
C ASN A 45 3.89 30.69 -8.83
N ASN A 46 3.89 31.09 -7.56
CA ASN A 46 3.57 32.44 -7.13
C ASN A 46 4.81 33.36 -7.05
N CYS A 47 5.94 32.95 -7.63
CA CYS A 47 7.14 33.77 -7.75
C CYS A 47 6.98 34.76 -8.92
N SER A 48 7.73 35.87 -8.92
CA SER A 48 7.73 36.85 -10.02
C SER A 48 8.51 36.41 -11.27
N LYS A 49 9.10 35.21 -11.24
CA LYS A 49 9.96 34.65 -12.31
C LYS A 49 9.59 33.19 -12.59
N GLU A 50 10.08 32.66 -13.70
CA GLU A 50 10.09 31.23 -13.96
C GLU A 50 10.98 30.52 -12.92
N VAL A 51 10.54 29.35 -12.46
CA VAL A 51 11.29 28.50 -11.52
C VAL A 51 11.40 27.07 -12.03
N GLU A 52 12.49 26.40 -11.68
CA GLU A 52 12.65 24.97 -11.90
C GLU A 52 12.05 24.20 -10.73
N VAL A 53 11.12 23.30 -11.01
CA VAL A 53 10.49 22.42 -10.02
C VAL A 53 10.94 21.00 -10.28
N ARG A 54 11.50 20.36 -9.25
CA ARG A 54 11.85 18.94 -9.30
C ARG A 54 11.06 18.18 -8.24
N VAL A 55 10.32 17.18 -8.69
CA VAL A 55 9.61 16.23 -7.83
C VAL A 55 10.45 14.96 -7.75
N ARG A 56 10.87 14.59 -6.54
CA ARG A 56 11.67 13.39 -6.27
C ARG A 56 10.82 12.35 -5.55
N ALA A 57 10.87 11.13 -6.07
CA ALA A 57 10.33 9.91 -5.50
C ALA A 57 11.51 8.98 -5.17
N ASP A 58 11.31 7.96 -4.33
CA ASP A 58 12.38 7.02 -3.97
C ASP A 58 13.04 6.41 -5.22
N GLY A 59 14.28 6.82 -5.50
CA GLY A 59 15.06 6.37 -6.65
C GLY A 59 14.77 7.05 -8.00
N SER A 60 13.85 8.01 -8.08
CA SER A 60 13.51 8.71 -9.33
C SER A 60 13.20 10.19 -9.13
N SER A 61 13.36 11.00 -10.18
CA SER A 61 12.93 12.40 -10.15
C SER A 61 12.48 12.88 -11.51
N SER A 62 11.50 13.79 -11.50
CA SER A 62 11.06 14.55 -12.67
C SER A 62 11.31 16.04 -12.45
N THR A 63 11.80 16.73 -13.48
CA THR A 63 12.07 18.17 -13.46
C THR A 63 11.20 18.86 -14.50
N SER A 64 10.64 20.02 -14.14
CA SER A 64 9.80 20.85 -15.01
C SER A 64 10.04 22.32 -14.71
N LYS A 65 9.75 23.20 -15.67
CA LYS A 65 9.84 24.65 -15.47
C LYS A 65 8.45 25.25 -15.47
N TYR A 66 8.13 26.06 -14.46
CA TYR A 66 6.83 26.70 -14.33
C TYR A 66 6.98 28.21 -14.44
N LYS A 67 6.19 28.83 -15.32
CA LYS A 67 6.15 30.29 -15.50
C LYS A 67 5.50 30.98 -14.30
N ALA A 68 5.76 32.27 -14.12
CA ALA A 68 5.12 33.04 -13.05
C ALA A 68 3.58 32.99 -13.20
N GLY A 69 2.89 32.67 -12.11
CA GLY A 69 1.44 32.47 -12.04
C GLY A 69 0.94 31.11 -12.53
N GLU A 70 1.82 30.22 -13.02
CA GLU A 70 1.41 28.91 -13.52
C GLU A 70 0.95 27.99 -12.38
N LYS A 71 -0.14 27.27 -12.62
CA LYS A 71 -0.70 26.25 -11.72
C LYS A 71 -0.69 24.90 -12.43
N THR A 72 0.02 23.93 -11.85
CA THR A 72 0.21 22.60 -12.44
C THR A 72 -0.26 21.52 -11.48
N LYS A 73 -1.14 20.63 -11.96
CA LYS A 73 -1.57 19.45 -11.20
C LYS A 73 -0.50 18.36 -11.28
N VAL A 74 -0.07 17.84 -10.14
CA VAL A 74 0.94 16.78 -10.05
C VAL A 74 0.41 15.66 -9.16
N SER A 75 0.43 14.44 -9.68
CA SER A 75 0.10 13.24 -8.91
C SER A 75 1.35 12.73 -8.18
N VAL A 76 1.30 12.69 -6.86
CA VAL A 76 2.43 12.38 -5.95
C VAL A 76 1.99 11.41 -4.87
N LYS A 77 2.92 10.83 -4.10
CA LYS A 77 2.60 10.09 -2.87
C LYS A 77 3.14 10.82 -1.65
N ALA A 78 2.59 10.52 -0.48
CA ALA A 78 3.22 10.92 0.78
C ALA A 78 4.68 10.47 0.80
N GLY A 79 5.56 11.34 1.28
CA GLY A 79 6.99 11.14 1.28
C GLY A 79 7.74 11.72 0.09
N TYR A 80 7.05 12.04 -1.03
CA TYR A 80 7.71 12.69 -2.18
C TYR A 80 8.23 14.07 -1.79
N GLU A 81 9.32 14.48 -2.41
CA GLU A 81 10.00 15.74 -2.12
C GLU A 81 9.88 16.69 -3.30
N ILE A 82 9.45 17.92 -3.03
CA ILE A 82 9.41 19.01 -4.00
C ILE A 82 10.61 19.90 -3.77
N TYR A 83 11.38 20.12 -4.82
CA TYR A 83 12.48 21.06 -4.87
C TYR A 83 12.13 22.22 -5.80
N VAL A 84 12.52 23.43 -5.43
CA VAL A 84 12.37 24.65 -6.23
C VAL A 84 13.76 25.28 -6.40
N ASP A 85 14.18 25.52 -7.64
CA ASP A 85 15.53 26.02 -7.99
C ASP A 85 16.65 25.22 -7.27
N GLY A 86 16.49 23.90 -7.16
CA GLY A 86 17.43 22.98 -6.53
C GLY A 86 17.35 22.87 -5.00
N GLN A 87 16.54 23.68 -4.32
CA GLN A 87 16.38 23.66 -2.86
C GLN A 87 15.16 22.85 -2.45
N LEU A 88 15.27 22.04 -1.39
CA LEU A 88 14.13 21.30 -0.84
C LEU A 88 13.11 22.31 -0.32
N TYR A 89 11.92 22.31 -0.92
CA TYR A 89 10.83 23.20 -0.56
C TYR A 89 9.86 22.55 0.42
N LYS A 90 9.38 21.35 0.09
CA LYS A 90 8.39 20.63 0.90
C LYS A 90 8.46 19.13 0.67
N LYS A 91 8.23 18.37 1.75
CA LYS A 91 7.88 16.96 1.70
C LYS A 91 6.35 16.80 1.71
N ILE A 92 5.83 15.98 0.83
CA ILE A 92 4.39 15.75 0.65
C ILE A 92 3.87 14.86 1.77
N GLU A 93 2.71 15.24 2.31
CA GLU A 93 1.95 14.47 3.28
C GLU A 93 0.57 14.13 2.71
N ASP A 94 -0.08 13.09 3.24
CA ASP A 94 -1.44 12.70 2.80
C ASP A 94 -2.46 13.84 2.96
N ALA A 95 -2.27 14.66 3.99
CA ALA A 95 -3.09 15.83 4.25
C ALA A 95 -2.96 16.93 3.16
N ASP A 96 -2.01 16.83 2.23
CA ASP A 96 -1.84 17.78 1.13
C ASP A 96 -2.72 17.48 -0.08
N SER A 97 -3.48 16.38 -0.06
CA SER A 97 -4.38 16.01 -1.14
C SER A 97 -5.35 17.14 -1.49
N GLY A 98 -5.38 17.51 -2.78
CA GLY A 98 -6.21 18.59 -3.32
C GLY A 98 -5.74 20.01 -3.02
N LYS A 99 -4.65 20.19 -2.25
CA LYS A 99 -4.17 21.53 -1.87
C LYS A 99 -3.40 22.22 -2.98
N GLU A 100 -3.41 23.55 -2.89
CA GLU A 100 -2.50 24.42 -3.64
C GLU A 100 -1.24 24.69 -2.84
N ILE A 101 -0.10 24.29 -3.40
CA ILE A 101 1.23 24.50 -2.84
C ILE A 101 1.86 25.67 -3.58
N LYS A 102 1.84 26.85 -2.95
CA LYS A 102 2.54 28.06 -3.41
C LYS A 102 4.05 27.83 -3.28
N LEU A 103 4.81 27.96 -4.36
CA LEU A 103 6.23 27.59 -4.44
C LEU A 103 7.21 28.67 -3.94
N CYS A 104 6.74 29.91 -3.76
CA CYS A 104 7.48 30.99 -3.11
C CYS A 104 6.73 31.49 -1.87
N LYS A 105 7.47 32.00 -0.89
CA LYS A 105 6.93 32.71 0.26
C LYS A 105 7.05 34.22 0.06
#